data_AF-A0A4R8TLR3-F1
#
_entry.id   AF-A0A4R8TLR3-F1
#
_cell.length_a   1.000
_cell.length_b   1.000
_cell.length_c   1.000
_cell.angle_alpha   90.00
_cell.angle_beta   90.00
_cell.angle_gamma   90.00
#
_symmetry.space_group_name_H-M   'P 1'
#
loop_
_entity.id
_entity.type
_entity.pdbx_description
1 polymer ?
#
loop_
_entity_poly.entity_id
_entity_poly.type
_entity_poly.pdbx_seq_one_letter_code
_entity_poly.pdbx_strand_id
1 'polypeptide(L)'
;MALGVALVGFILFCAWRLYAAIKLKKKLPEGAKPLPGPKGLPYIGRVHDVPADGPWLKFYDWAKEYGPIYQQEIFGSIHVWISSEQIAHDLLGRRNVIYSDRPMIPNLPDNRTSGDYLALLGRTETWKRQRKLCHHLMNQSDKQELHAYPTRERDRFLYLLSQKPAEYREYIEQFTSRTVSRLSWGTAHPSRILRKTTFGLLETISPSGALPNVISFLMHVPAALSPWKKKEQARHDLESKQFKSNVDFVVDQVEKGTAAPSFISTFINEGLGGEKGKWGDLEEATNVVGLMAIAGALTIGSPIQSFLLAMCHYPEWQTRLQREIDEACEGRCPQWTDREKLPMLRAVVKEVIRWRPPVPTGIPHAVEKDDVYNGYFIPAGATIHALEWGITRDESIYPDPETFNPDRWLQPSYPTYKEPLTRFPNLDGFSQFGFGRRTCQGVPIVDQDLFLTMGGMAWALNIQKKRNADGTEVPVHWNDYTPLLIAKPCFFEFDAAVRSPEKADLMKAMFDAAKEEEEHEEMMMKLGMPDIDTPDVKKTNTSTKPSVTLGFLRQRKEEGDKEKRYREHERDIPGCPGRWATESDVDSGNEKGYVDDDSCSGRSSPTMLP
;
A
#
# COMPACT_ATOMS: atom_id res chain seq x y z
N MET A 1 25.96 -24.39 -34.52
CA MET A 1 26.83 -24.85 -33.41
C MET A 1 26.64 -24.05 -32.12
N ALA A 2 26.70 -22.71 -32.13
CA ALA A 2 26.58 -21.89 -30.91
C ALA A 2 25.27 -22.13 -30.09
N LEU A 3 24.13 -22.26 -30.77
CA LEU A 3 22.83 -22.58 -30.12
C LEU A 3 22.82 -23.98 -29.47
N GLY A 4 23.47 -24.96 -30.08
CA GLY A 4 23.57 -26.33 -29.53
C GLY A 4 24.47 -26.39 -28.29
N VAL A 5 25.59 -25.66 -28.30
CA VAL A 5 26.49 -25.56 -27.14
C VAL A 5 25.80 -24.81 -25.98
N ALA A 6 25.06 -23.74 -26.26
CA ALA A 6 24.28 -23.03 -25.26
C ALA A 6 23.18 -23.90 -24.64
N LEU A 7 22.47 -24.70 -25.44
CA LEU A 7 21.43 -25.61 -24.95
C LEU A 7 22.01 -26.73 -24.07
N VAL A 8 23.13 -27.34 -24.47
CA VAL A 8 23.82 -28.37 -23.67
C VAL A 8 24.36 -27.76 -22.37
N GLY A 9 24.93 -26.56 -22.42
CA GLY A 9 25.39 -25.84 -21.24
C GLY A 9 24.24 -25.53 -20.26
N PHE A 10 23.07 -25.14 -20.78
CA PHE A 10 21.87 -24.93 -19.97
C PHE A 10 21.38 -26.23 -19.31
N ILE A 11 21.32 -27.34 -20.07
CA ILE A 11 20.91 -28.66 -19.54
C ILE A 11 21.86 -29.12 -18.44
N LEU A 12 23.18 -28.99 -18.63
CA LEU A 12 24.18 -29.36 -17.64
C LEU A 12 24.11 -28.47 -16.40
N PHE A 13 23.86 -27.17 -16.56
CA PHE A 13 23.63 -26.27 -15.42
C PHE A 13 22.37 -26.66 -14.64
N CYS A 14 21.26 -26.95 -15.31
CA CYS A 14 20.04 -27.42 -14.68
C CYS A 14 20.25 -28.76 -13.96
N ALA A 15 20.97 -29.70 -14.57
CA ALA A 15 21.29 -31.00 -13.97
C ALA A 15 22.20 -30.85 -12.74
N TRP A 16 23.22 -29.99 -12.81
CA TRP A 16 24.09 -29.68 -11.67
C TRP A 16 23.33 -29.00 -10.54
N ARG A 17 22.45 -28.03 -10.84
CA ARG A 17 21.60 -27.37 -9.85
C ARG A 17 20.62 -28.34 -9.22
N LEU A 18 20.01 -29.24 -9.99
CA LEU A 18 19.13 -30.29 -9.48
C LEU A 18 19.90 -31.27 -8.57
N TYR A 19 21.08 -31.71 -9.00
CA TYR A 19 21.97 -32.57 -8.19
C TYR A 19 22.38 -31.88 -6.88
N ALA A 20 22.78 -30.62 -6.96
CA ALA A 20 23.12 -29.80 -5.80
C ALA A 20 21.91 -29.63 -4.87
N ALA A 21 20.72 -29.33 -5.40
CA ALA A 21 19.49 -29.21 -4.61
C ALA A 21 19.13 -30.52 -3.88
N ILE A 22 19.33 -31.67 -4.52
CA ILE A 22 19.08 -32.98 -3.90
C ILE A 22 20.13 -33.31 -2.84
N LYS A 23 21.42 -33.05 -3.12
CA LYS A 23 22.55 -33.37 -2.21
C LYS A 23 22.70 -32.38 -1.06
N LEU A 24 22.31 -31.13 -1.24
CA LEU A 24 22.40 -30.05 -0.25
C LEU A 24 21.11 -29.87 0.55
N LYS A 25 20.13 -30.78 0.46
CA LYS A 25 18.99 -30.79 1.39
C LYS A 25 19.52 -30.79 2.81
N LYS A 26 19.30 -29.68 3.52
CA LYS A 26 19.67 -29.57 4.93
C LYS A 26 19.04 -30.71 5.70
N LYS A 27 19.85 -31.45 6.47
CA LYS A 27 19.32 -32.46 7.39
C LYS A 27 18.44 -31.76 8.41
N LEU A 28 17.23 -32.27 8.61
CA LEU A 28 16.35 -31.77 9.66
C LEU A 28 17.02 -32.02 11.03
N PRO A 29 16.97 -31.04 11.95
CA PRO A 29 17.34 -31.28 13.33
C PRO A 29 16.55 -32.46 13.93
N GLU A 30 17.15 -33.15 14.90
CA GLU A 30 16.50 -34.28 15.57
C GLU A 30 15.16 -33.85 16.20
N GLY A 31 14.09 -34.61 15.93
CA GLY A 31 12.73 -34.31 16.40
C GLY A 31 11.99 -33.20 15.64
N ALA A 32 12.65 -32.47 14.73
CA ALA A 32 12.03 -31.42 13.94
C ALA A 32 11.37 -31.98 12.66
N LYS A 33 10.26 -31.34 12.26
CA LYS A 33 9.51 -31.65 11.04
C LYS A 33 9.69 -30.54 10.00
N PRO A 34 9.60 -30.83 8.70
CA PRO A 34 9.50 -29.78 7.70
C PRO A 34 8.17 -29.04 7.87
N LEU A 35 8.13 -27.75 7.50
CA LEU A 35 6.86 -27.03 7.42
C LEU A 35 5.93 -27.70 6.39
N PRO A 36 4.61 -27.70 6.62
CA PRO A 36 3.64 -28.14 5.64
C PRO A 36 3.63 -27.18 4.44
N GLY A 37 2.99 -27.56 3.34
CA GLY A 37 2.83 -26.67 2.21
C GLY A 37 2.55 -27.37 0.88
N PRO A 38 2.26 -26.59 -0.17
CA PRO A 38 1.96 -27.12 -1.49
C PRO A 38 3.15 -27.88 -2.08
N LYS A 39 2.90 -29.09 -2.59
CA LYS A 39 3.87 -29.81 -3.41
C LYS A 39 3.99 -29.14 -4.77
N GLY A 40 5.21 -28.91 -5.23
CA GLY A 40 5.50 -28.25 -6.51
C GLY A 40 6.46 -29.05 -7.38
N LEU A 41 6.69 -28.54 -8.59
CA LEU A 41 7.72 -29.09 -9.48
C LEU A 41 9.11 -28.89 -8.86
N PRO A 42 10.08 -29.81 -9.05
CA PRO A 42 11.43 -29.64 -8.54
C PRO A 42 12.03 -28.29 -8.97
N TYR A 43 12.62 -27.54 -8.03
CA TYR A 43 13.19 -26.20 -8.20
C TYR A 43 12.20 -25.08 -8.55
N ILE A 44 11.25 -25.31 -9.46
CA ILE A 44 10.25 -24.29 -9.85
C ILE A 44 9.26 -24.03 -8.71
N GLY A 45 8.81 -25.08 -8.04
CA GLY A 45 7.75 -25.02 -7.04
C GLY A 45 6.35 -25.01 -7.67
N ARG A 46 5.38 -24.43 -6.94
CA ARG A 46 3.96 -24.37 -7.35
C ARG A 46 3.54 -22.97 -7.83
N VAL A 47 4.43 -22.32 -8.58
CA VAL A 47 4.27 -20.93 -9.05
C VAL A 47 3.11 -20.78 -10.06
N HIS A 48 2.80 -21.84 -10.81
CA HIS A 48 1.72 -21.85 -11.82
C HIS A 48 0.31 -21.71 -11.23
N ASP A 49 0.15 -21.98 -9.93
CA ASP A 49 -1.13 -21.83 -9.23
C ASP A 49 -1.30 -20.43 -8.61
N VAL A 50 -0.26 -19.61 -8.63
CA VAL A 50 -0.29 -18.25 -8.08
C VAL A 50 -0.75 -17.29 -9.17
N PRO A 51 -1.93 -16.66 -9.03
CA PRO A 51 -2.41 -15.73 -10.04
C PRO A 51 -1.54 -14.48 -10.09
N ALA A 52 -1.44 -13.87 -11.28
CA ALA A 52 -0.70 -12.62 -11.46
C ALA A 52 -1.37 -11.45 -10.74
N ASP A 53 -2.72 -11.44 -10.76
CA ASP A 53 -3.56 -10.48 -10.05
C ASP A 53 -4.03 -11.09 -8.72
N GLY A 54 -3.94 -10.33 -7.62
CA GLY A 54 -4.36 -10.78 -6.29
C GLY A 54 -3.66 -12.02 -5.70
N PRO A 55 -2.32 -12.19 -5.81
CA PRO A 55 -1.63 -13.41 -5.36
C PRO A 55 -1.81 -13.73 -3.87
N TRP A 56 -2.04 -12.73 -3.03
CA TRP A 56 -2.30 -12.89 -1.59
C TRP A 56 -3.55 -13.73 -1.29
N LEU A 57 -4.54 -13.75 -2.19
CA LEU A 57 -5.73 -14.59 -2.04
C LEU A 57 -5.35 -16.06 -2.08
N LYS A 58 -4.48 -16.45 -3.02
CA LYS A 58 -3.99 -17.82 -3.13
C LYS A 58 -3.15 -18.23 -1.93
N PHE A 59 -2.32 -17.32 -1.42
CA PHE A 59 -1.55 -17.58 -0.20
C PHE A 59 -2.45 -17.75 1.03
N TYR A 60 -3.57 -17.02 1.08
CA TYR A 60 -4.56 -17.20 2.13
C TYR A 60 -5.33 -18.53 2.01
N ASP A 61 -5.69 -18.95 0.80
CA ASP A 61 -6.29 -20.29 0.58
C ASP A 61 -5.36 -21.41 1.06
N TRP A 62 -4.07 -21.30 0.76
CA TRP A 62 -3.07 -22.25 1.27
C TRP A 62 -2.86 -22.17 2.77
N ALA A 63 -3.04 -21.00 3.40
CA ALA A 63 -3.03 -20.91 4.86
C ALA A 63 -4.21 -21.67 5.50
N LYS A 64 -5.39 -21.68 4.84
CA LYS A 64 -6.53 -22.50 5.27
C LYS A 64 -6.27 -24.00 5.11
N GLU A 65 -5.57 -24.41 4.05
CA GLU A 65 -5.26 -25.81 3.75
C GLU A 65 -4.13 -26.37 4.62
N TYR A 66 -3.03 -25.63 4.76
CA TYR A 66 -1.79 -26.11 5.39
C TYR A 66 -1.59 -25.60 6.83
N GLY A 67 -2.46 -24.71 7.29
CA GLY A 67 -2.43 -24.11 8.61
C GLY A 67 -1.71 -22.76 8.65
N PRO A 68 -1.64 -22.14 9.85
CA PRO A 68 -1.25 -20.73 10.02
C PRO A 68 0.23 -20.43 9.78
N ILE A 69 1.04 -21.47 9.57
CA ILE A 69 2.43 -21.37 9.12
C ILE A 69 2.72 -22.51 8.13
N TYR A 70 3.13 -22.15 6.92
CA TYR A 70 3.45 -23.12 5.87
C TYR A 70 4.58 -22.60 4.98
N GLN A 71 5.18 -23.48 4.19
CA GLN A 71 6.25 -23.13 3.25
C GLN A 71 5.87 -23.41 1.80
N GLN A 72 6.46 -22.66 0.87
CA GLN A 72 6.48 -22.97 -0.55
C GLN A 72 7.88 -22.73 -1.12
N GLU A 73 8.25 -23.47 -2.16
CA GLU A 73 9.46 -23.21 -2.93
C GLU A 73 9.10 -22.39 -4.16
N ILE A 74 9.92 -21.39 -4.51
CA ILE A 74 9.81 -20.59 -5.74
C ILE A 74 11.22 -20.48 -6.33
N PHE A 75 11.45 -21.10 -7.49
CA PHE A 75 12.75 -21.06 -8.19
C PHE A 75 13.97 -21.30 -7.28
N GLY A 76 13.87 -22.27 -6.37
CA GLY A 76 14.90 -22.66 -5.40
C GLY A 76 14.96 -21.81 -4.12
N SER A 77 14.14 -20.77 -4.01
CA SER A 77 13.99 -19.97 -2.78
C SER A 77 12.87 -20.54 -1.91
N ILE A 78 13.12 -20.66 -0.61
CA ILE A 78 12.12 -21.10 0.37
C ILE A 78 11.38 -19.86 0.89
N HIS A 79 10.05 -19.85 0.71
CA HIS A 79 9.15 -18.82 1.23
C HIS A 79 8.29 -19.44 2.32
N VAL A 80 8.26 -18.82 3.49
CA VAL A 80 7.40 -19.23 4.61
C VAL A 80 6.35 -18.16 4.81
N TRP A 81 5.09 -18.57 4.86
CA TRP A 81 3.93 -17.70 5.03
C TRP A 81 3.35 -17.90 6.42
N ILE A 82 3.01 -16.78 7.08
CA ILE A 82 2.45 -16.75 8.43
C ILE A 82 1.14 -15.99 8.37
N SER A 83 0.02 -16.63 8.70
CA SER A 83 -1.31 -16.01 8.71
C SER A 83 -1.89 -15.83 10.13
N SER A 84 -1.11 -16.11 11.17
CA SER A 84 -1.49 -15.88 12.57
C SER A 84 -0.67 -14.74 13.16
N GLU A 85 -1.35 -13.77 13.78
CA GLU A 85 -0.69 -12.63 14.44
C GLU A 85 0.25 -13.10 15.55
N GLN A 86 -0.15 -14.11 16.33
CA GLN A 86 0.66 -14.65 17.42
C GLN A 86 1.97 -15.26 16.91
N ILE A 87 1.93 -16.03 15.83
CA ILE A 87 3.13 -16.63 15.21
C ILE A 87 4.03 -15.52 14.66
N ALA A 88 3.45 -14.51 13.98
CA ALA A 88 4.20 -13.38 13.46
C ALA A 88 4.89 -12.60 14.59
N HIS A 89 4.20 -12.37 15.70
CA HIS A 89 4.74 -11.73 16.89
C HIS A 89 5.86 -12.56 17.54
N ASP A 90 5.71 -13.88 17.65
CA ASP A 90 6.76 -14.74 18.22
C ASP A 90 8.03 -14.74 17.37
N LEU A 91 7.91 -14.84 16.05
CA LEU A 91 9.06 -14.91 15.15
C LEU A 91 9.67 -13.53 14.85
N LEU A 92 8.87 -12.61 14.32
CA LEU A 92 9.34 -11.30 13.86
C LEU A 92 9.48 -10.30 15.01
N GLY A 93 8.67 -10.44 16.07
CA GLY A 93 8.70 -9.61 17.27
C GLY A 93 9.72 -10.11 18.30
N ARG A 94 9.48 -11.29 18.90
CA ARG A 94 10.30 -11.82 20.01
C ARG A 94 11.64 -12.37 19.54
N ARG A 95 11.67 -13.12 18.43
CA ARG A 95 12.91 -13.66 17.84
C ARG A 95 13.55 -12.72 16.80
N ASN A 96 13.33 -11.41 16.93
CA ASN A 96 13.74 -10.40 15.95
C ASN A 96 15.24 -10.42 15.58
N VAL A 97 16.13 -10.96 16.42
CA VAL A 97 17.57 -11.10 16.09
C VAL A 97 17.81 -12.07 14.92
N ILE A 98 16.90 -13.02 14.70
CA ILE A 98 16.98 -14.03 13.62
C ILE A 98 16.14 -13.59 12.41
N TYR A 99 15.04 -12.87 12.64
CA TYR A 99 14.00 -12.60 11.66
C TYR A 99 13.89 -11.13 11.22
N SER A 100 14.90 -10.28 11.44
CA SER A 100 14.84 -8.85 11.07
C SER A 100 15.67 -8.48 9.83
N ASP A 101 16.26 -9.44 9.13
CA ASP A 101 16.99 -9.15 7.90
C ASP A 101 16.05 -9.01 6.68
N ARG A 102 16.58 -8.56 5.53
CA ARG A 102 15.82 -8.41 4.29
C ARG A 102 16.38 -9.32 3.19
N PRO A 103 15.51 -9.96 2.38
CA PRO A 103 15.97 -10.73 1.24
C PRO A 103 16.57 -9.80 0.16
N MET A 104 17.37 -10.39 -0.73
CA MET A 104 17.82 -9.71 -1.93
C MET A 104 16.62 -9.59 -2.90
N ILE A 105 16.38 -8.40 -3.42
CA ILE A 105 15.39 -8.17 -4.47
C ILE A 105 16.11 -8.31 -5.82
N PRO A 106 15.77 -9.32 -6.64
CA PRO A 106 16.55 -9.64 -7.84
C PRO A 106 16.71 -8.49 -8.85
N ASN A 107 15.72 -7.59 -8.94
CA ASN A 107 15.76 -6.47 -9.87
C ASN A 107 16.58 -5.26 -9.37
N LEU A 108 16.94 -5.22 -8.08
CA LEU A 108 17.75 -4.14 -7.51
C LEU A 108 19.25 -4.48 -7.59
N PRO A 109 20.13 -3.48 -7.82
CA PRO A 109 21.57 -3.70 -7.88
C PRO A 109 22.14 -4.17 -6.54
N ASP A 110 21.78 -3.47 -5.47
CA ASP A 110 22.05 -3.86 -4.09
C ASP A 110 21.07 -3.17 -3.15
N ASN A 111 20.02 -3.88 -2.73
CA ASN A 111 19.12 -3.37 -1.69
C ASN A 111 19.64 -3.63 -0.27
N ARG A 112 20.66 -4.47 -0.10
CA ARG A 112 21.03 -5.01 1.21
C ARG A 112 22.12 -4.21 1.90
N THR A 113 23.05 -3.62 1.15
CA THR A 113 24.22 -2.94 1.73
C THR A 113 24.44 -1.50 1.28
N SER A 114 23.89 -1.05 0.14
CA SER A 114 24.18 0.28 -0.43
C SER A 114 23.83 1.44 0.49
N GLY A 115 22.75 1.29 1.29
CA GLY A 115 22.20 2.39 2.09
C GLY A 115 21.13 3.21 1.36
N ASP A 116 20.78 2.87 0.12
CA ASP A 116 19.83 3.68 -0.65
C ASP A 116 18.36 3.31 -0.37
N TYR A 117 18.09 2.14 0.22
CA TYR A 117 16.74 1.58 0.32
C TYR A 117 16.33 1.28 1.76
N LEU A 118 16.21 2.29 2.63
CA LEU A 118 15.97 2.14 4.09
C LEU A 118 15.00 1.00 4.48
N ALA A 119 13.82 0.93 3.86
CA ALA A 119 12.81 -0.08 4.18
C ALA A 119 13.20 -1.52 3.77
N LEU A 120 14.04 -1.66 2.74
CA LEU A 120 14.49 -2.89 2.10
C LEU A 120 15.94 -3.26 2.48
N LEU A 121 16.60 -2.42 3.28
CA LEU A 121 17.98 -2.58 3.69
C LEU A 121 18.18 -3.80 4.60
N GLY A 122 19.26 -4.55 4.36
CA GLY A 122 19.65 -5.67 5.21
C GLY A 122 19.97 -5.21 6.63
N ARG A 123 20.05 -6.14 7.59
CA ARG A 123 20.34 -5.83 9.00
C ARG A 123 21.83 -5.50 9.21
N THR A 124 22.23 -4.31 8.77
CA THR A 124 23.60 -3.78 8.84
C THR A 124 23.73 -2.64 9.87
N GLU A 125 24.95 -2.18 10.14
CA GLU A 125 25.17 -0.97 10.95
C GLU A 125 24.63 0.29 10.26
N THR A 126 24.72 0.37 8.92
CA THR A 126 24.07 1.42 8.12
C THR A 126 22.57 1.43 8.36
N TRP A 127 21.90 0.28 8.29
CA TRP A 127 20.46 0.20 8.58
C TRP A 127 20.11 0.65 10.00
N LYS A 128 20.88 0.23 11.01
CA LYS A 128 20.64 0.66 12.40
C LYS A 128 20.75 2.18 12.52
N ARG A 129 21.76 2.79 11.90
CA ARG A 129 22.01 4.23 11.91
C ARG A 129 20.91 5.00 11.18
N GLN A 130 20.59 4.63 9.94
CA GLN A 130 19.50 5.24 9.18
C GLN A 130 18.14 5.14 9.86
N ARG A 131 17.83 3.96 10.43
CA ARG A 131 16.59 3.74 11.17
C ARG A 131 16.51 4.59 12.42
N LYS A 132 17.63 4.75 13.13
CA LYS A 132 17.73 5.65 14.28
C LYS A 132 17.50 7.11 13.86
N LEU A 133 18.08 7.54 12.74
CA LEU A 133 17.85 8.87 12.18
C LEU A 133 16.37 9.08 11.82
N CYS A 134 15.77 8.17 11.06
CA CYS A 134 14.35 8.23 10.69
C CYS A 134 13.44 8.33 11.93
N HIS A 135 13.70 7.54 12.98
CA HIS A 135 12.94 7.60 14.22
C HIS A 135 13.07 8.96 14.91
N HIS A 136 14.29 9.51 14.97
CA HIS A 136 14.53 10.82 15.57
C HIS A 136 13.81 11.93 14.81
N LEU A 137 13.98 11.99 13.49
CA LEU A 137 13.34 12.99 12.64
C LEU A 137 11.81 12.93 12.74
N MET A 138 11.24 11.72 12.67
CA MET A 138 9.80 11.54 12.84
C MET A 138 9.32 12.04 14.20
N ASN A 139 10.00 11.66 15.29
CA ASN A 139 9.60 12.07 16.63
C ASN A 139 9.68 13.59 16.85
N GLN A 140 10.61 14.29 16.18
CA GLN A 140 10.66 15.75 16.25
C GLN A 140 9.48 16.38 15.52
N SER A 141 9.14 15.91 14.31
CA SER A 141 7.98 16.42 13.57
C SER A 141 6.66 16.08 14.26
N ASP A 142 6.52 14.88 14.84
CA ASP A 142 5.31 14.46 15.56
C ASP A 142 5.02 15.34 16.79
N LYS A 143 6.06 15.70 17.57
CA LYS A 143 5.95 16.67 18.68
C LYS A 143 5.45 18.06 18.25
N GLN A 144 5.62 18.38 16.98
CA GLN A 144 5.17 19.63 16.36
C GLN A 144 3.88 19.43 15.55
N GLU A 145 3.15 18.33 15.80
CA GLU A 145 1.91 17.96 15.14
C GLU A 145 2.02 18.00 13.60
N LEU A 146 3.18 17.56 13.08
CA LEU A 146 3.51 17.53 11.66
C LEU A 146 3.40 18.91 10.97
N HIS A 147 3.62 19.97 11.74
CA HIS A 147 3.65 21.37 11.27
C HIS A 147 2.35 21.82 10.57
N ALA A 148 1.21 21.19 10.91
CA ALA A 148 -0.08 21.38 10.27
C ALA A 148 -0.11 21.09 8.75
N TYR A 149 0.93 20.49 8.18
CA TYR A 149 0.98 20.15 6.75
C TYR A 149 -0.13 19.17 6.32
N PRO A 150 -0.46 18.12 7.10
CA PRO A 150 -1.62 17.27 6.82
C PRO A 150 -2.93 18.05 6.70
N THR A 151 -3.20 18.99 7.62
CA THR A 151 -4.41 19.82 7.62
C THR A 151 -4.47 20.69 6.37
N ARG A 152 -3.36 21.35 6.04
CA ARG A 152 -3.26 22.22 4.85
C ARG A 152 -3.52 21.46 3.55
N GLU A 153 -2.92 20.28 3.39
CA GLU A 153 -3.11 19.49 2.18
C GLU A 153 -4.49 18.81 2.15
N ARG A 154 -5.07 18.49 3.32
CA ARG A 154 -6.45 18.01 3.44
C ARG A 154 -7.43 19.08 2.97
N ASP A 155 -7.26 20.33 3.39
CA ASP A 155 -8.10 21.45 2.97
C ASP A 155 -8.09 21.62 1.44
N ARG A 156 -6.89 21.54 0.85
CA ARG A 156 -6.72 21.53 -0.61
C ARG A 156 -7.44 20.36 -1.27
N PHE A 157 -7.22 19.15 -0.74
CA PHE A 157 -7.78 17.91 -1.26
C PHE A 157 -9.32 17.93 -1.29
N LEU A 158 -9.97 18.35 -0.19
CA LEU A 158 -11.44 18.39 -0.10
C LEU A 158 -12.05 19.30 -1.16
N TYR A 159 -11.49 20.49 -1.34
CA TYR A 159 -11.96 21.41 -2.37
C TYR A 159 -11.83 20.80 -3.76
N LEU A 160 -10.64 20.30 -4.14
CA LEU A 160 -10.42 19.68 -5.46
C LEU A 160 -11.37 18.51 -5.71
N LEU A 161 -11.53 17.63 -4.71
CA LEU A 161 -12.42 16.49 -4.79
C LEU A 161 -13.88 16.93 -4.97
N SER A 162 -14.33 17.98 -4.27
CA SER A 162 -15.70 18.52 -4.42
C SER A 162 -15.99 19.07 -5.82
N GLN A 163 -14.98 19.57 -6.52
CA GLN A 163 -15.14 20.15 -7.86
C GLN A 163 -15.19 19.06 -8.94
N LYS A 164 -14.36 18.02 -8.81
CA LYS A 164 -14.24 16.96 -9.81
C LYS A 164 -13.98 15.58 -9.19
N PRO A 165 -14.99 14.94 -8.58
CA PRO A 165 -14.84 13.65 -7.90
C PRO A 165 -14.20 12.55 -8.76
N ALA A 166 -14.41 12.57 -10.08
CA ALA A 166 -13.85 11.60 -11.02
C ALA A 166 -12.30 11.56 -11.04
N GLU A 167 -11.62 12.63 -10.60
CA GLU A 167 -10.15 12.71 -10.53
C GLU A 167 -9.59 12.29 -9.15
N TYR A 168 -10.39 11.62 -8.31
CA TYR A 168 -10.02 11.27 -6.92
C TYR A 168 -8.62 10.64 -6.79
N ARG A 169 -8.23 9.76 -7.72
CA ARG A 169 -6.90 9.12 -7.70
C ARG A 169 -5.76 10.12 -7.76
N GLU A 170 -5.86 11.09 -8.68
CA GLU A 170 -4.88 12.15 -8.84
C GLU A 170 -4.85 13.06 -7.60
N TYR A 171 -6.02 13.40 -7.03
CA TYR A 171 -6.08 14.25 -5.84
C TYR A 171 -5.58 13.56 -4.57
N ILE A 172 -5.82 12.25 -4.42
CA ILE A 172 -5.26 11.45 -3.33
C ILE A 172 -3.73 11.37 -3.47
N GLU A 173 -3.22 11.08 -4.67
CA GLU A 173 -1.77 11.05 -4.91
C GLU A 173 -1.12 12.43 -4.72
N GLN A 174 -1.80 13.53 -5.08
CA GLN A 174 -1.36 14.88 -4.74
C GLN A 174 -1.33 15.10 -3.22
N PHE A 175 -2.41 14.76 -2.50
CA PHE A 175 -2.47 14.90 -1.04
C PHE A 175 -1.28 14.23 -0.36
N THR A 176 -1.08 12.94 -0.59
CA THR A 176 -0.02 12.16 0.07
C THR A 176 1.38 12.65 -0.29
N SER A 177 1.63 12.89 -1.58
CA SER A 177 2.95 13.31 -2.06
C SER A 177 3.31 14.74 -1.67
N ARG A 178 2.33 15.65 -1.59
CA ARG A 178 2.55 17.03 -1.17
C ARG A 178 2.79 17.12 0.33
N THR A 179 1.99 16.43 1.15
CA THR A 179 2.19 16.36 2.60
C THR A 179 3.60 15.87 2.93
N VAL A 180 4.01 14.73 2.37
CA VAL A 180 5.34 14.17 2.67
C VAL A 180 6.48 14.99 2.05
N SER A 181 6.26 15.69 0.93
CA SER A 181 7.28 16.61 0.38
C SER A 181 7.54 17.77 1.32
N ARG A 182 6.47 18.34 1.92
CA ARG A 182 6.60 19.41 2.92
C ARG A 182 7.31 18.91 4.17
N LEU A 183 6.93 17.74 4.68
CA LEU A 183 7.62 17.12 5.82
C LEU A 183 9.10 16.86 5.51
N SER A 184 9.44 16.49 4.28
CA SER A 184 10.81 16.14 3.89
C SER A 184 11.69 17.35 3.62
N TRP A 185 11.17 18.35 2.91
CA TRP A 185 11.94 19.46 2.34
C TRP A 185 11.32 20.85 2.53
N GLY A 186 10.25 20.98 3.31
CA GLY A 186 9.62 22.25 3.65
C GLY A 186 8.74 22.85 2.53
N THR A 187 8.61 22.15 1.40
CA THR A 187 7.83 22.61 0.23
C THR A 187 7.13 21.44 -0.46
N ALA A 188 5.99 21.71 -1.10
CA ALA A 188 5.26 20.74 -1.91
C ALA A 188 5.79 20.63 -3.35
N HIS A 189 6.69 21.52 -3.79
CA HIS A 189 7.20 21.58 -5.16
C HIS A 189 7.75 20.23 -5.70
N PRO A 190 8.49 19.42 -4.91
CA PRO A 190 9.01 18.14 -5.39
C PRO A 190 7.95 17.05 -5.64
N SER A 191 6.72 17.23 -5.17
CA SER A 191 5.67 16.19 -5.14
C SER A 191 5.39 15.55 -6.51
N ARG A 192 5.40 16.35 -7.58
CA ARG A 192 5.14 15.86 -8.95
C ARG A 192 6.20 14.86 -9.42
N ILE A 193 7.48 15.16 -9.20
CA ILE A 193 8.57 14.26 -9.59
C ILE A 193 8.63 13.08 -8.62
N LEU A 194 8.40 13.33 -7.32
CA LEU A 194 8.35 12.29 -6.30
C LEU A 194 7.31 11.20 -6.61
N ARG A 195 6.11 11.57 -7.07
CA ARG A 195 5.09 10.60 -7.51
C ARG A 195 5.61 9.68 -8.61
N LYS A 196 6.29 10.26 -9.60
CA LYS A 196 6.86 9.50 -10.73
C LYS A 196 7.95 8.53 -10.28
N THR A 197 8.88 8.98 -9.44
CA THR A 197 9.97 8.11 -8.93
C THR A 197 9.42 7.03 -7.99
N THR A 198 8.43 7.37 -7.16
CA THR A 198 7.75 6.44 -6.25
C THR A 198 7.07 5.31 -7.00
N PHE A 199 6.27 5.61 -8.03
CA PHE A 199 5.62 4.57 -8.84
C PHE A 199 6.65 3.71 -9.58
N GLY A 200 7.71 4.33 -10.12
CA GLY A 200 8.80 3.60 -10.76
C GLY A 200 9.50 2.62 -9.81
N LEU A 201 9.73 3.01 -8.54
CA LEU A 201 10.31 2.13 -7.55
C LEU A 201 9.35 1.00 -7.17
N LEU A 202 8.05 1.30 -7.02
CA LEU A 202 7.03 0.30 -6.75
C LEU A 202 7.03 -0.81 -7.81
N GLU A 203 7.06 -0.47 -9.10
CA GLU A 203 7.17 -1.45 -10.18
C GLU A 203 8.46 -2.29 -10.06
N THR A 204 9.58 -1.63 -9.75
CA THR A 204 10.89 -2.28 -9.62
C THR A 204 10.93 -3.31 -8.49
N ILE A 205 10.30 -3.05 -7.34
CA ILE A 205 10.41 -3.89 -6.14
C ILE A 205 9.28 -4.90 -6.00
N SER A 206 8.18 -4.72 -6.75
CA SER A 206 7.02 -5.61 -6.64
C SER A 206 7.33 -7.01 -7.16
N PRO A 207 6.87 -8.08 -6.48
CA PRO A 207 7.03 -9.45 -6.96
C PRO A 207 6.45 -9.65 -8.37
N SER A 208 5.27 -9.08 -8.64
CA SER A 208 4.60 -9.11 -9.95
C SER A 208 5.02 -7.98 -10.90
N GLY A 209 6.01 -7.15 -10.52
CA GLY A 209 6.42 -5.96 -11.28
C GLY A 209 7.51 -6.25 -12.30
N ALA A 210 8.78 -6.26 -11.87
CA ALA A 210 9.90 -6.54 -12.75
C ALA A 210 10.13 -8.05 -12.93
N LEU A 211 10.36 -8.49 -14.18
CA LEU A 211 10.54 -9.90 -14.52
C LEU A 211 11.63 -10.63 -13.70
N PRO A 212 12.77 -10.02 -13.34
CA PRO A 212 13.75 -10.67 -12.45
C PRO A 212 13.21 -11.03 -11.07
N ASN A 213 12.21 -10.31 -10.55
CA ASN A 213 11.62 -10.64 -9.25
C ASN A 213 10.79 -11.94 -9.30
N VAL A 214 10.23 -12.26 -10.47
CA VAL A 214 9.54 -13.53 -10.73
C VAL A 214 10.56 -14.63 -11.07
N ILE A 215 11.44 -14.34 -12.02
CA ILE A 215 12.43 -15.26 -12.57
C ILE A 215 13.82 -14.84 -12.08
N SER A 216 14.13 -15.23 -10.84
CA SER A 216 15.30 -14.75 -10.07
C SER A 216 16.64 -14.85 -10.82
N PHE A 217 16.87 -15.90 -11.61
CA PHE A 217 18.14 -16.07 -12.33
C PHE A 217 18.42 -14.96 -13.35
N LEU A 218 17.41 -14.22 -13.80
CA LEU A 218 17.59 -13.07 -14.70
C LEU A 218 18.37 -11.92 -14.06
N MET A 219 18.52 -11.91 -12.73
CA MET A 219 19.40 -10.96 -12.03
C MET A 219 20.87 -11.10 -12.43
N HIS A 220 21.29 -12.28 -12.89
CA HIS A 220 22.67 -12.54 -13.31
C HIS A 220 22.96 -12.09 -14.75
N VAL A 221 21.94 -11.67 -15.51
CA VAL A 221 22.14 -11.14 -16.86
C VAL A 221 23.04 -9.89 -16.81
N PRO A 222 24.13 -9.81 -17.59
CA PRO A 222 25.01 -8.65 -17.61
C PRO A 222 24.27 -7.35 -17.96
N ALA A 223 24.66 -6.22 -17.36
CA ALA A 223 23.99 -4.92 -17.53
C ALA A 223 23.83 -4.50 -19.00
N ALA A 224 24.81 -4.81 -19.86
CA ALA A 224 24.75 -4.53 -21.29
C ALA A 224 23.55 -5.17 -22.01
N LEU A 225 23.12 -6.36 -21.56
CA LEU A 225 22.04 -7.16 -22.14
C LEU A 225 20.74 -7.10 -21.33
N SER A 226 20.76 -6.46 -20.16
CA SER A 226 19.66 -6.46 -19.21
C SER A 226 18.82 -5.17 -19.35
N PRO A 227 17.65 -5.20 -20.01
CA PRO A 227 16.80 -4.01 -20.14
C PRO A 227 16.25 -3.55 -18.77
N TRP A 228 16.03 -4.50 -17.86
CA TRP A 228 15.60 -4.21 -16.49
C TRP A 228 16.66 -3.47 -15.67
N LYS A 229 17.94 -3.87 -15.73
CA LYS A 229 19.03 -3.13 -15.06
C LYS A 229 19.21 -1.72 -15.64
N LYS A 230 19.05 -1.55 -16.96
CA LYS A 230 19.09 -0.23 -17.60
C LYS A 230 17.93 0.66 -17.16
N LYS A 231 16.70 0.11 -17.12
CA LYS A 231 15.51 0.83 -16.60
C LYS A 231 15.72 1.23 -15.14
N GLU A 232 16.23 0.31 -14.33
CA GLU A 232 16.46 0.55 -12.91
C GLU A 232 17.56 1.59 -12.66
N GLN A 233 18.68 1.52 -13.39
CA GLN A 233 19.73 2.53 -13.28
C GLN A 233 19.21 3.92 -13.62
N ALA A 234 18.48 4.07 -14.74
CA ALA A 234 17.92 5.36 -15.13
C ALA A 234 16.91 5.91 -14.11
N ARG A 235 16.12 5.03 -13.47
CA ARG A 235 15.21 5.39 -12.38
C ARG A 235 15.98 5.86 -11.15
N HIS A 236 16.98 5.09 -10.72
CA HIS A 236 17.81 5.40 -9.55
C HIS A 236 18.62 6.68 -9.72
N ASP A 237 19.16 6.93 -10.92
CA ASP A 237 19.87 8.18 -11.24
C ASP A 237 18.95 9.41 -11.14
N LEU A 238 17.72 9.30 -11.66
CA LEU A 238 16.72 10.36 -11.57
C LEU A 238 16.32 10.64 -10.13
N GLU A 239 16.09 9.59 -9.34
CA GLU A 239 15.76 9.67 -7.93
C GLU A 239 16.88 10.31 -7.10
N SER A 240 18.11 9.84 -7.27
CA SER A 240 19.29 10.37 -6.58
C SER A 240 19.49 11.85 -6.91
N LYS A 241 19.35 12.24 -8.18
CA LYS A 241 19.42 13.64 -8.60
C LYS A 241 18.30 14.48 -7.97
N GLN A 242 17.09 13.94 -7.89
CA GLN A 242 15.95 14.63 -7.27
C GLN A 242 16.19 14.87 -5.78
N PHE A 243 16.59 13.85 -5.04
CA PHE A 243 16.84 13.98 -3.60
C PHE A 243 17.95 14.97 -3.32
N LYS A 244 19.06 14.88 -4.06
CA LYS A 244 20.16 15.84 -3.94
C LYS A 244 19.69 17.27 -4.20
N SER A 245 18.98 17.51 -5.30
CA SER A 245 18.46 18.85 -5.63
C SER A 245 17.51 19.40 -4.56
N ASN A 246 16.68 18.54 -3.95
CA ASN A 246 15.78 18.96 -2.88
C ASN A 246 16.54 19.31 -1.60
N VAL A 247 17.58 18.54 -1.25
CA VAL A 247 18.43 18.82 -0.09
C VAL A 247 19.23 20.10 -0.31
N ASP A 248 19.81 20.29 -1.50
CA ASP A 248 20.54 21.51 -1.87
C ASP A 248 19.62 22.75 -1.74
N PHE A 249 18.34 22.64 -2.14
CA PHE A 249 17.34 23.68 -1.91
C PHE A 249 17.15 23.98 -0.41
N VAL A 250 16.97 22.96 0.43
CA VAL A 250 16.78 23.18 1.88
C VAL A 250 18.02 23.80 2.51
N VAL A 251 19.23 23.37 2.11
CA VAL A 251 20.49 23.96 2.57
C VAL A 251 20.53 25.46 2.27
N ASP A 252 20.24 25.85 1.03
CA ASP A 252 20.16 27.27 0.61
C ASP A 252 19.14 28.06 1.46
N GLN A 253 17.97 27.48 1.74
CA GLN A 253 16.96 28.12 2.58
C GLN A 253 17.39 28.24 4.05
N VAL A 254 18.14 27.27 4.58
CA VAL A 254 18.67 27.34 5.95
C VAL A 254 19.73 28.44 6.04
N GLU A 255 20.63 28.52 5.06
CA GLU A 255 21.66 29.57 4.98
C GLU A 255 21.05 30.98 4.90
N LYS A 256 19.91 31.12 4.22
CA LYS A 256 19.15 32.38 4.12
C LYS A 256 18.28 32.68 5.36
N GLY A 257 18.12 31.74 6.29
CA GLY A 257 17.23 31.87 7.43
C GLY A 257 15.74 31.84 7.08
N THR A 258 15.38 31.29 5.90
CA THR A 258 14.01 31.22 5.38
C THR A 258 13.45 29.79 5.30
N ALA A 259 14.22 28.79 5.73
CA ALA A 259 13.80 27.39 5.68
C ALA A 259 12.53 27.12 6.50
N ALA A 260 11.54 26.53 5.83
CA ALA A 260 10.39 25.95 6.51
C ALA A 260 10.80 24.70 7.34
N PRO A 261 10.04 24.35 8.39
CA PRO A 261 10.25 23.11 9.12
C PRO A 261 10.17 21.88 8.23
N SER A 262 11.16 21.00 8.32
CA SER A 262 11.25 19.76 7.53
C SER A 262 12.29 18.82 8.14
N PHE A 263 12.25 17.55 7.78
CA PHE A 263 13.23 16.56 8.21
C PHE A 263 14.68 16.98 7.89
N ILE A 264 14.92 17.56 6.71
CA ILE A 264 16.26 18.03 6.35
C ILE A 264 16.64 19.29 7.13
N SER A 265 15.74 20.25 7.30
CA SER A 265 16.06 21.45 8.11
C SER A 265 16.26 21.10 9.59
N THR A 266 15.52 20.14 10.15
CA THR A 266 15.77 19.56 11.48
C THR A 266 17.16 18.91 11.54
N PHE A 267 17.53 18.08 10.56
CA PHE A 267 18.86 17.45 10.52
C PHE A 267 20.01 18.46 10.54
N ILE A 268 19.88 19.55 9.76
CA ILE A 268 20.88 20.61 9.67
C ILE A 268 20.91 21.44 10.97
N ASN A 269 19.75 21.92 11.43
CA ASN A 269 19.64 22.83 12.57
C ASN A 269 20.06 22.18 13.89
N GLU A 270 19.84 20.87 14.06
CA GLU A 270 20.29 20.13 15.24
C GLU A 270 21.76 19.66 15.13
N GLY A 271 22.45 19.95 14.02
CA GLY A 271 23.86 19.59 13.83
C GLY A 271 24.14 18.09 13.80
N LEU A 272 23.15 17.27 13.41
CA LEU A 272 23.22 15.81 13.51
C LEU A 272 24.37 15.21 12.68
N GLY A 273 24.68 15.81 11.53
CA GLY A 273 25.80 15.38 10.68
C GLY A 273 27.19 15.53 11.34
N GLY A 274 27.31 16.32 12.40
CA GLY A 274 28.56 16.48 13.16
C GLY A 274 28.86 15.33 14.13
N GLU A 275 27.85 14.54 14.52
CA GLU A 275 28.02 13.43 15.47
C GLU A 275 28.47 12.15 14.76
N LYS A 276 29.78 12.02 14.54
CA LYS A 276 30.40 10.89 13.82
C LYS A 276 29.86 9.53 14.28
N GLY A 277 29.37 8.75 13.32
CA GLY A 277 28.92 7.36 13.51
C GLY A 277 27.55 7.21 14.17
N LYS A 278 26.87 8.30 14.57
CA LYS A 278 25.59 8.24 15.29
C LYS A 278 24.37 8.39 14.38
N TRP A 279 24.39 9.35 13.47
CA TRP A 279 23.22 9.72 12.64
C TRP A 279 23.44 9.52 11.14
N GLY A 280 24.70 9.54 10.69
CA GLY A 280 25.06 9.60 9.27
C GLY A 280 25.42 11.03 8.88
N ASP A 281 26.03 11.19 7.71
CA ASP A 281 26.28 12.49 7.12
C ASP A 281 25.07 12.98 6.30
N LEU A 282 25.22 14.13 5.63
CA LEU A 282 24.14 14.72 4.83
C LEU A 282 23.77 13.85 3.62
N GLU A 283 24.71 13.08 3.06
CA GLU A 283 24.43 12.16 1.96
C GLU A 283 23.56 11.00 2.43
N GLU A 284 23.89 10.41 3.59
CA GLU A 284 23.05 9.37 4.19
C GLU A 284 21.67 9.93 4.58
N ALA A 285 21.59 11.14 5.13
CA ALA A 285 20.33 11.81 5.44
C ALA A 285 19.49 12.07 4.18
N THR A 286 20.13 12.39 3.05
CA THR A 286 19.48 12.57 1.74
C THR A 286 18.71 11.31 1.35
N ASN A 287 19.35 10.13 1.46
CA ASN A 287 18.73 8.85 1.18
C ASN A 287 17.64 8.50 2.20
N VAL A 288 17.89 8.71 3.50
CA VAL A 288 16.90 8.43 4.56
C VAL A 288 15.62 9.23 4.34
N VAL A 289 15.73 10.54 4.17
CA VAL A 289 14.57 11.42 3.99
C VAL A 289 13.91 11.18 2.64
N GLY A 290 14.68 10.96 1.58
CA GLY A 290 14.14 10.61 0.26
C GLY A 290 13.28 9.34 0.31
N LEU A 291 13.71 8.30 1.02
CA LEU A 291 12.96 7.05 1.15
C LEU A 291 11.77 7.17 2.12
N MET A 292 11.85 8.04 3.12
CA MET A 292 10.67 8.44 3.92
C MET A 292 9.63 9.13 3.02
N ALA A 293 10.06 10.03 2.12
CA ALA A 293 9.20 10.72 1.18
C ALA A 293 8.49 9.75 0.22
N ILE A 294 9.24 8.81 -0.37
CA ILE A 294 8.67 7.77 -1.24
C ILE A 294 7.63 6.92 -0.51
N ALA A 295 7.94 6.47 0.72
CA ALA A 295 7.03 5.63 1.49
C ALA A 295 5.71 6.36 1.79
N GLY A 296 5.78 7.63 2.22
CA GLY A 296 4.59 8.44 2.51
C GLY A 296 3.79 8.83 1.27
N ALA A 297 4.43 8.97 0.11
CA ALA A 297 3.77 9.46 -1.11
C ALA A 297 2.73 8.50 -1.71
N LEU A 298 2.81 7.19 -1.43
CA LEU A 298 1.94 6.18 -2.07
C LEU A 298 1.10 5.38 -1.08
N THR A 299 1.68 4.96 0.05
CA THR A 299 1.08 3.93 0.92
C THR A 299 -0.24 4.37 1.55
N ILE A 300 -0.35 5.64 1.91
CA ILE A 300 -1.54 6.28 2.52
C ILE A 300 -2.68 6.42 1.51
N GLY A 301 -2.39 6.46 0.21
CA GLY A 301 -3.42 6.61 -0.82
C GLY A 301 -4.33 5.38 -0.94
N SER A 302 -3.81 4.18 -0.65
CA SER A 302 -4.59 2.93 -0.67
C SER A 302 -5.76 2.92 0.33
N PRO A 303 -5.55 3.22 1.63
CA PRO A 303 -6.66 3.28 2.58
C PRO A 303 -7.63 4.44 2.29
N ILE A 304 -7.18 5.59 1.78
CA ILE A 304 -8.11 6.68 1.38
C ILE A 304 -9.04 6.20 0.24
N GLN A 305 -8.51 5.50 -0.76
CA GLN A 305 -9.33 4.92 -1.84
C GLN A 305 -10.24 3.80 -1.32
N SER A 306 -9.77 2.98 -0.38
CA SER A 306 -10.57 1.92 0.24
C SER A 306 -11.68 2.48 1.14
N PHE A 307 -11.50 3.67 1.72
CA PHE A 307 -12.57 4.39 2.41
C PHE A 307 -13.68 4.82 1.44
N LEU A 308 -13.35 5.38 0.28
CA LEU A 308 -14.34 5.72 -0.75
C LEU A 308 -15.14 4.48 -1.19
N LEU A 309 -14.44 3.35 -1.37
CA LEU A 309 -15.06 2.06 -1.66
C LEU A 309 -15.99 1.61 -0.53
N ALA A 310 -15.54 1.70 0.73
CA ALA A 310 -16.35 1.36 1.90
C ALA A 310 -17.62 2.23 1.98
N MET A 311 -17.53 3.54 1.74
CA MET A 311 -18.69 4.42 1.75
C MET A 311 -19.71 4.10 0.64
N CYS A 312 -19.26 3.55 -0.50
CA CYS A 312 -20.16 3.10 -1.56
C CYS A 312 -20.90 1.80 -1.21
N HIS A 313 -20.31 0.92 -0.41
CA HIS A 313 -20.89 -0.37 -0.04
C HIS A 313 -21.61 -0.36 1.31
N TYR A 314 -21.24 0.55 2.21
CA TYR A 314 -21.73 0.62 3.58
C TYR A 314 -22.11 2.06 3.97
N PRO A 315 -23.14 2.65 3.34
CA PRO A 315 -23.53 4.04 3.56
C PRO A 315 -23.99 4.33 4.99
N GLU A 316 -24.43 3.32 5.75
CA GLU A 316 -24.81 3.45 7.15
C GLU A 316 -23.66 3.93 8.04
N TRP A 317 -22.42 3.51 7.76
CA TRP A 317 -21.24 3.99 8.50
C TRP A 317 -20.93 5.44 8.18
N GLN A 318 -21.20 5.87 6.95
CA GLN A 318 -21.07 7.27 6.55
C GLN A 318 -22.01 8.15 7.38
N THR A 319 -23.29 7.78 7.49
CA THR A 319 -24.27 8.54 8.28
C THR A 319 -23.90 8.59 9.76
N ARG A 320 -23.43 7.47 10.33
CA ARG A 320 -22.99 7.42 11.73
C ARG A 320 -21.77 8.30 11.98
N LEU A 321 -20.78 8.25 11.08
CA LEU A 321 -19.57 9.07 11.15
C LEU A 321 -19.89 10.56 11.00
N GLN A 322 -20.75 10.91 10.05
CA GLN A 322 -21.20 12.29 9.83
C GLN A 322 -21.85 12.88 11.09
N ARG A 323 -22.72 12.11 11.76
CA ARG A 323 -23.36 12.54 13.01
C ARG A 323 -22.36 12.79 14.13
N GLU A 324 -21.42 11.86 14.37
CA GLU A 324 -20.37 12.06 15.38
C GLU A 324 -19.58 13.35 15.12
N ILE A 325 -19.19 13.57 13.85
CA ILE A 325 -18.44 14.75 13.44
C ILE A 325 -19.26 16.03 13.62
N ASP A 326 -20.52 16.05 13.17
CA ASP A 326 -21.35 17.24 13.27
C ASP A 326 -21.59 17.63 14.73
N GLU A 327 -21.80 16.65 15.62
CA GLU A 327 -21.98 16.85 17.07
C GLU A 327 -20.71 17.32 17.77
N ALA A 328 -19.56 16.67 17.51
CA ALA A 328 -18.32 16.94 18.24
C ALA A 328 -17.53 18.15 17.70
N CYS A 329 -17.68 18.48 16.41
CA CYS A 329 -16.95 19.57 15.77
C CYS A 329 -17.78 20.85 15.58
N GLU A 330 -19.07 20.83 15.96
CA GLU A 330 -19.97 22.00 15.92
C GLU A 330 -19.99 22.69 14.55
N GLY A 331 -20.08 21.88 13.48
CA GLY A 331 -20.13 22.35 12.09
C GLY A 331 -18.77 22.65 11.43
N ARG A 332 -17.67 22.72 12.19
CA ARG A 332 -16.31 22.86 11.62
C ARG A 332 -15.80 21.53 11.05
N CYS A 333 -14.85 21.61 10.11
CA CYS A 333 -14.12 20.44 9.63
C CYS A 333 -13.20 19.88 10.73
N PRO A 334 -13.15 18.55 10.98
CA PRO A 334 -12.35 17.94 12.03
C PRO A 334 -10.88 18.35 12.02
N GLN A 335 -10.32 18.60 13.20
CA GLN A 335 -8.89 18.89 13.39
C GLN A 335 -8.21 17.77 14.18
N TRP A 336 -6.88 17.70 14.12
CA TRP A 336 -6.12 16.67 14.84
C TRP A 336 -6.33 16.75 16.37
N THR A 337 -6.62 17.93 16.89
CA THR A 337 -6.94 18.18 18.29
C THR A 337 -8.31 17.62 18.70
N ASP A 338 -9.22 17.35 17.75
CA ASP A 338 -10.53 16.75 18.03
C ASP A 338 -10.45 15.23 18.20
N ARG A 339 -9.29 14.61 17.91
CA ARG A 339 -9.14 13.16 17.79
C ARG A 339 -9.70 12.39 18.96
N GLU A 340 -9.51 12.82 20.21
CA GLU A 340 -9.99 12.09 21.40
C GLU A 340 -11.52 12.02 21.49
N LYS A 341 -12.23 13.00 20.90
CA LYS A 341 -13.70 13.09 20.87
C LYS A 341 -14.35 12.30 19.73
N LEU A 342 -13.55 11.76 18.82
CA LEU A 342 -14.00 11.13 17.57
C LEU A 342 -13.64 9.63 17.50
N PRO A 343 -14.10 8.79 18.45
CA PRO A 343 -13.79 7.36 18.46
C PRO A 343 -14.35 6.60 17.24
N MET A 344 -15.51 6.98 16.70
CA MET A 344 -16.04 6.38 15.46
C MET A 344 -15.13 6.67 14.28
N LEU A 345 -14.64 7.90 14.14
CA LEU A 345 -13.66 8.23 13.08
C LEU A 345 -12.38 7.38 13.22
N ARG A 346 -11.82 7.24 14.42
CA ARG A 346 -10.65 6.38 14.64
C ARG A 346 -10.95 4.90 14.37
N ALA A 347 -12.16 4.44 14.68
CA ALA A 347 -12.61 3.09 14.38
C ALA A 347 -12.75 2.84 12.88
N VAL A 348 -13.29 3.81 12.13
CA VAL A 348 -13.38 3.78 10.67
C VAL A 348 -11.99 3.73 10.05
N VAL A 349 -11.06 4.60 10.47
CA VAL A 349 -9.66 4.59 10.00
C VAL A 349 -9.03 3.21 10.20
N LYS A 350 -9.14 2.66 11.41
CA LYS A 350 -8.56 1.35 11.72
C LYS A 350 -9.22 0.21 10.95
N GLU A 351 -10.54 0.25 10.80
CA GLU A 351 -11.30 -0.77 10.06
C GLU A 351 -11.00 -0.76 8.57
N VAL A 352 -10.80 0.41 7.95
CA VAL A 352 -10.45 0.51 6.52
C VAL A 352 -9.14 -0.22 6.25
N ILE A 353 -8.12 0.01 7.08
CA ILE A 353 -6.82 -0.64 6.93
C ILE A 353 -6.91 -2.14 7.22
N ARG A 354 -7.72 -2.55 8.23
CA ARG A 354 -7.96 -3.97 8.54
C ARG A 354 -8.63 -4.70 7.38
N TRP A 355 -9.72 -4.11 6.86
CA TRP A 355 -10.56 -4.68 5.81
C TRP A 355 -9.78 -4.81 4.49
N ARG A 356 -8.97 -3.79 4.17
CA ARG A 356 -8.19 -3.68 2.94
C ARG A 356 -6.74 -3.28 3.27
N PRO A 357 -5.90 -4.26 3.66
CA PRO A 357 -4.50 -4.02 3.95
C PRO A 357 -3.76 -3.44 2.73
N PRO A 358 -3.06 -2.30 2.86
CA PRO A 358 -2.27 -1.75 1.75
C PRO A 358 -1.14 -2.67 1.32
N VAL A 359 -0.60 -3.49 2.23
CA VAL A 359 0.49 -4.45 1.97
C VAL A 359 0.03 -5.86 2.34
N PRO A 360 -0.82 -6.51 1.52
CA PRO A 360 -1.54 -7.73 1.91
C PRO A 360 -0.63 -8.94 2.19
N THR A 361 0.60 -8.95 1.65
CA THR A 361 1.61 -9.99 1.91
C THR A 361 2.62 -9.62 2.99
N GLY A 362 2.51 -8.43 3.58
CA GLY A 362 3.57 -7.82 4.39
C GLY A 362 4.83 -7.50 3.57
N ILE A 363 5.84 -6.92 4.23
CA ILE A 363 7.17 -6.71 3.63
C ILE A 363 8.06 -7.91 3.99
N PRO A 364 8.66 -8.62 3.02
CA PRO A 364 9.41 -9.85 3.29
C PRO A 364 10.60 -9.68 4.24
N HIS A 365 10.84 -10.69 5.08
CA HIS A 365 11.99 -10.80 5.98
C HIS A 365 12.89 -11.95 5.55
N ALA A 366 14.19 -11.86 5.80
CA ALA A 366 15.12 -12.98 5.61
C ALA A 366 15.51 -13.60 6.97
N VAL A 367 15.51 -14.93 7.01
CA VAL A 367 15.96 -15.70 8.19
C VAL A 367 17.48 -15.76 8.21
N GLU A 368 18.11 -15.29 9.28
CA GLU A 368 19.57 -15.23 9.38
C GLU A 368 20.20 -16.53 9.86
N LYS A 369 19.47 -17.33 10.63
CA LYS A 369 19.95 -18.57 11.26
C LYS A 369 18.85 -19.62 11.26
N ASP A 370 19.25 -20.88 11.14
CA ASP A 370 18.35 -22.03 11.26
C ASP A 370 17.63 -21.96 12.62
N ASP A 371 16.34 -22.27 12.64
CA ASP A 371 15.50 -22.19 13.84
C ASP A 371 14.47 -23.33 13.87
N VAL A 372 13.96 -23.64 15.06
CA VAL A 372 12.82 -24.56 15.25
C VAL A 372 11.71 -23.83 16.00
N TYR A 373 10.52 -23.79 15.41
CA TYR A 373 9.34 -23.17 15.98
C TYR A 373 8.20 -24.19 16.05
N ASN A 374 7.71 -24.48 17.25
CA ASN A 374 6.65 -25.46 17.50
C ASN A 374 6.88 -26.82 16.81
N GLY A 375 8.13 -27.29 16.82
CA GLY A 375 8.55 -28.55 16.19
C GLY A 375 8.79 -28.47 14.67
N TYR A 376 8.54 -27.32 14.03
CA TYR A 376 8.84 -27.11 12.62
C TYR A 376 10.21 -26.46 12.41
N PHE A 377 10.99 -27.01 11.49
CA PHE A 377 12.28 -26.45 11.09
C PHE A 377 12.12 -25.31 10.08
N ILE A 378 12.77 -24.18 10.36
CA ILE A 378 12.83 -23.01 9.49
C ILE A 378 14.29 -22.77 9.10
N PRO A 379 14.68 -22.92 7.83
CA PRO A 379 16.07 -22.80 7.43
C PRO A 379 16.51 -21.32 7.30
N ALA A 380 17.75 -21.04 7.67
CA ALA A 380 18.46 -19.81 7.30
C ALA A 380 18.41 -19.59 5.78
N GLY A 381 18.22 -18.35 5.38
CA GLY A 381 18.01 -17.93 4.00
C GLY A 381 16.56 -18.00 3.54
N ALA A 382 15.64 -18.60 4.31
CA ALA A 382 14.22 -18.55 3.99
C ALA A 382 13.71 -17.10 4.00
N THR A 383 12.75 -16.82 3.12
CA THR A 383 12.02 -15.56 3.09
C THR A 383 10.71 -15.72 3.85
N ILE A 384 10.53 -14.96 4.93
CA ILE A 384 9.31 -14.96 5.76
C ILE A 384 8.37 -13.84 5.32
N HIS A 385 7.09 -14.18 5.21
CA HIS A 385 5.99 -13.25 4.92
C HIS A 385 4.98 -13.31 6.05
N ALA A 386 4.73 -12.18 6.71
CA ALA A 386 3.54 -12.01 7.53
C ALA A 386 2.38 -11.71 6.57
N LEU A 387 1.58 -12.73 6.26
CA LEU A 387 0.45 -12.65 5.34
C LEU A 387 -0.66 -11.82 5.99
N GLU A 388 -0.53 -10.51 5.87
CA GLU A 388 -1.42 -9.55 6.53
C GLU A 388 -2.88 -9.76 6.14
N TRP A 389 -3.16 -10.10 4.89
CA TRP A 389 -4.51 -10.45 4.43
C TRP A 389 -5.12 -11.61 5.24
N GLY A 390 -4.31 -12.61 5.60
CA GLY A 390 -4.74 -13.73 6.42
C GLY A 390 -4.85 -13.37 7.90
N ILE A 391 -3.92 -12.57 8.42
CA ILE A 391 -3.93 -12.08 9.81
C ILE A 391 -5.21 -11.29 10.09
N THR A 392 -5.61 -10.40 9.18
CA THR A 392 -6.83 -9.59 9.36
C THR A 392 -8.14 -10.34 9.13
N ARG A 393 -8.05 -11.64 8.82
CA ARG A 393 -9.17 -12.57 8.60
C ARG A 393 -9.18 -13.73 9.59
N ASP A 394 -8.42 -13.62 10.68
CA ASP A 394 -8.56 -14.54 11.80
C ASP A 394 -9.90 -14.29 12.49
N GLU A 395 -10.87 -15.19 12.28
CA GLU A 395 -12.23 -15.07 12.82
C GLU A 395 -12.28 -15.06 14.36
N SER A 396 -11.22 -15.54 15.04
CA SER A 396 -11.14 -15.50 16.50
C SER A 396 -10.88 -14.08 17.04
N ILE A 397 -10.26 -13.22 16.22
CA ILE A 397 -9.96 -11.82 16.55
C ILE A 397 -10.96 -10.89 15.86
N TYR A 398 -11.29 -11.20 14.60
CA TYR A 398 -12.16 -10.43 13.73
C TYR A 398 -13.38 -11.26 13.29
N PRO A 399 -14.39 -11.47 14.17
CA PRO A 399 -15.64 -12.10 13.76
C PRO A 399 -16.24 -11.37 12.56
N ASP A 400 -16.73 -12.14 11.59
CA ASP A 400 -17.19 -11.65 10.28
C ASP A 400 -16.15 -10.72 9.60
N PRO A 401 -15.01 -11.29 9.17
CA PRO A 401 -13.86 -10.49 8.76
C PRO A 401 -14.00 -9.83 7.38
N GLU A 402 -14.90 -10.32 6.52
CA GLU A 402 -15.11 -9.74 5.18
C GLU A 402 -16.03 -8.51 5.22
N THR A 403 -16.88 -8.39 6.24
CA THR A 403 -17.73 -7.21 6.46
C THR A 403 -16.92 -6.03 7.00
N PHE A 404 -17.13 -4.86 6.39
CA PHE A 404 -16.61 -3.60 6.93
C PHE A 404 -17.46 -3.17 8.13
N ASN A 405 -16.88 -3.26 9.33
CA ASN A 405 -17.62 -3.01 10.57
C ASN A 405 -16.76 -2.28 11.62
N PRO A 406 -16.78 -0.93 11.66
CA PRO A 406 -16.15 -0.12 12.69
C PRO A 406 -16.60 -0.43 14.13
N ASP A 407 -17.81 -0.94 14.38
CA ASP A 407 -18.26 -1.27 15.75
C ASP A 407 -17.40 -2.36 16.41
N ARG A 408 -16.65 -3.15 15.63
CA ARG A 408 -15.70 -4.12 16.19
C ARG A 408 -14.69 -3.45 17.12
N TRP A 409 -14.40 -2.16 16.92
CA TRP A 409 -13.46 -1.43 17.75
C TRP A 409 -14.10 -0.69 18.93
N LEU A 410 -15.43 -0.61 18.96
CA LEU A 410 -16.19 0.26 19.88
C LEU A 410 -17.15 -0.49 20.81
N GLN A 411 -17.45 -1.75 20.51
CA GLN A 411 -18.42 -2.54 21.27
C GLN A 411 -17.72 -3.61 22.13
N PRO A 412 -17.99 -3.70 23.45
CA PRO A 412 -17.40 -4.69 24.36
C PRO A 412 -17.58 -6.14 23.95
N SER A 413 -18.54 -6.45 23.08
CA SER A 413 -18.78 -7.79 22.57
C SER A 413 -17.69 -8.30 21.63
N TYR A 414 -16.83 -7.43 21.10
CA TYR A 414 -15.76 -7.82 20.17
C TYR A 414 -14.41 -7.96 20.89
N PRO A 415 -13.57 -8.95 20.50
CA PRO A 415 -12.22 -9.11 21.06
C PRO A 415 -11.31 -7.90 20.87
N THR A 416 -11.61 -7.07 19.88
CA THR A 416 -10.83 -5.89 19.47
C THR A 416 -11.10 -4.63 20.31
N TYR A 417 -12.15 -4.61 21.13
CA TYR A 417 -12.53 -3.46 21.93
C TYR A 417 -11.57 -3.18 23.09
N LYS A 418 -11.28 -1.90 23.33
CA LYS A 418 -10.37 -1.42 24.40
C LYS A 418 -10.84 -0.05 24.93
N GLU A 419 -10.63 0.19 26.22
CA GLU A 419 -10.87 1.47 26.91
C GLU A 419 -9.53 2.13 27.35
N PRO A 420 -9.47 3.46 27.52
CA PRO A 420 -10.55 4.42 27.35
C PRO A 420 -10.83 4.74 25.86
N LEU A 421 -12.10 4.98 25.49
CA LEU A 421 -12.48 5.45 24.14
C LEU A 421 -12.02 6.88 23.82
N THR A 422 -11.39 7.59 24.75
CA THR A 422 -10.63 8.80 24.45
C THR A 422 -9.28 8.51 23.79
N ARG A 423 -8.78 7.26 23.93
CA ARG A 423 -7.49 6.80 23.39
C ARG A 423 -7.63 5.70 22.34
N PHE A 424 -8.55 4.76 22.53
CA PHE A 424 -8.75 3.63 21.64
C PHE A 424 -10.04 3.79 20.81
N PRO A 425 -10.12 3.20 19.61
CA PRO A 425 -9.03 2.56 18.87
C PRO A 425 -7.95 3.56 18.43
N ASN A 426 -6.74 3.05 18.22
CA ASN A 426 -5.59 3.73 17.62
C ASN A 426 -4.75 2.70 16.83
N LEU A 427 -3.73 3.19 16.14
CA LEU A 427 -2.87 2.39 15.27
C LEU A 427 -1.67 1.75 16.01
N ASP A 428 -1.52 2.01 17.31
CA ASP A 428 -0.41 1.48 18.11
C ASP A 428 -0.42 -0.05 18.13
N GLY A 429 0.71 -0.64 17.73
CA GLY A 429 0.91 -2.09 17.74
C GLY A 429 0.02 -2.86 16.76
N PHE A 430 -0.62 -2.19 15.81
CA PHE A 430 -1.47 -2.86 14.83
C PHE A 430 -0.61 -3.59 13.78
N SER A 431 -0.95 -4.86 13.48
CA SER A 431 -0.17 -5.77 12.62
C SER A 431 0.20 -5.20 11.25
N GLN A 432 -0.67 -4.36 10.69
CA GLN A 432 -0.48 -3.63 9.43
C GLN A 432 0.81 -2.81 9.39
N PHE A 433 1.31 -2.38 10.55
CA PHE A 433 2.53 -1.62 10.68
C PHE A 433 3.75 -2.50 10.97
N GLY A 434 3.62 -3.82 10.89
CA GLY A 434 4.70 -4.78 11.04
C GLY A 434 5.19 -4.96 12.47
N PHE A 435 6.21 -5.80 12.61
CA PHE A 435 6.59 -6.38 13.90
C PHE A 435 8.03 -6.06 14.31
N GLY A 436 8.25 -5.99 15.62
CA GLY A 436 9.58 -5.94 16.24
C GLY A 436 10.46 -4.82 15.71
N ARG A 437 11.71 -5.16 15.35
CA ARG A 437 12.68 -4.17 14.89
C ARG A 437 12.35 -3.53 13.54
N ARG A 438 11.35 -4.04 12.81
CA ARG A 438 10.96 -3.57 11.46
C ARG A 438 9.59 -2.88 11.43
N THR A 439 8.99 -2.59 12.58
CA THR A 439 7.73 -1.81 12.67
C THR A 439 7.80 -0.47 11.95
N CYS A 440 6.74 -0.05 11.29
CA CYS A 440 6.65 1.19 10.52
C CYS A 440 7.02 2.40 11.39
N GLN A 441 7.83 3.30 10.84
CA GLN A 441 8.22 4.55 11.51
C GLN A 441 7.29 5.70 11.14
N GLY A 442 6.45 5.54 10.11
CA GLY A 442 5.53 6.57 9.63
C GLY A 442 4.14 6.53 10.25
N VAL A 443 3.92 5.73 11.32
CA VAL A 443 2.59 5.63 11.98
C VAL A 443 2.02 7.00 12.35
N PRO A 444 2.79 7.96 12.91
CA PRO A 444 2.25 9.29 13.21
C PRO A 444 1.67 10.03 11.99
N ILE A 445 2.36 9.96 10.83
CA ILE A 445 1.86 10.55 9.58
C ILE A 445 0.58 9.83 9.13
N VAL A 446 0.59 8.51 9.12
CA VAL A 446 -0.56 7.71 8.67
C VAL A 446 -1.80 8.01 9.53
N ASP A 447 -1.65 8.05 10.86
CA ASP A 447 -2.75 8.30 11.78
C ASP A 447 -3.37 9.68 11.53
N GLN A 448 -2.53 10.72 11.47
CA GLN A 448 -3.00 12.09 11.25
C GLN A 448 -3.57 12.30 9.84
N ASP A 449 -2.93 11.80 8.79
CA ASP A 449 -3.40 11.94 7.41
C ASP A 449 -4.75 11.25 7.20
N LEU A 450 -4.90 10.00 7.65
CA LEU A 450 -6.16 9.25 7.46
C LEU A 450 -7.29 9.81 8.32
N PHE A 451 -6.99 10.20 9.56
CA PHE A 451 -7.97 10.86 10.42
C PHE A 451 -8.51 12.14 9.79
N LEU A 452 -7.62 13.04 9.36
CA LEU A 452 -8.01 14.33 8.79
C LEU A 452 -8.71 14.19 7.44
N THR A 453 -8.25 13.29 6.56
CA THR A 453 -8.83 13.12 5.24
C THR A 453 -10.15 12.36 5.25
N MET A 454 -10.26 11.25 5.97
CA MET A 454 -11.52 10.50 6.08
C MET A 454 -12.57 11.30 6.84
N GLY A 455 -12.18 11.94 7.95
CA GLY A 455 -13.07 12.83 8.70
C GLY A 455 -13.48 14.05 7.88
N GLY A 456 -12.55 14.65 7.13
CA GLY A 456 -12.82 15.75 6.23
C GLY A 456 -13.79 15.38 5.10
N MET A 457 -13.63 14.21 4.49
CA MET A 457 -14.55 13.73 3.44
C MET A 457 -15.95 13.48 4.01
N ALA A 458 -16.07 12.85 5.18
CA ALA A 458 -17.37 12.65 5.83
C ALA A 458 -18.01 14.00 6.24
N TRP A 459 -17.21 14.95 6.72
CA TRP A 459 -17.70 16.30 7.00
C TRP A 459 -18.22 17.01 5.74
N ALA A 460 -17.53 16.89 4.61
CA ALA A 460 -17.80 17.66 3.40
C ALA A 460 -18.81 17.04 2.43
N LEU A 461 -18.82 15.71 2.27
CA LEU A 461 -19.40 15.02 1.12
C LEU A 461 -20.40 13.93 1.52
N ASN A 462 -21.38 13.71 0.65
CA ASN A 462 -22.21 12.50 0.58
C ASN A 462 -21.68 11.64 -0.58
N ILE A 463 -20.97 10.56 -0.24
CA ILE A 463 -20.38 9.60 -1.18
C ILE A 463 -21.37 8.45 -1.39
N GLN A 464 -21.64 8.11 -2.64
CA GLN A 464 -22.52 7.00 -3.00
C GLN A 464 -22.10 6.39 -4.34
N LYS A 465 -22.59 5.19 -4.63
CA LYS A 465 -22.43 4.63 -5.98
C LYS A 465 -23.03 5.56 -7.01
N LYS A 466 -22.34 5.70 -8.14
CA LYS A 466 -22.82 6.49 -9.27
C LYS A 466 -24.10 5.88 -9.81
N ARG A 467 -25.04 6.72 -10.26
CA ARG A 467 -26.25 6.27 -10.96
C ARG A 467 -26.22 6.65 -12.44
N ASN A 468 -26.70 5.73 -13.28
CA ASN A 468 -26.95 5.98 -14.69
C ASN A 468 -28.16 6.90 -14.88
N ALA A 469 -28.35 7.42 -16.09
CA ALA A 469 -29.50 8.27 -16.43
C ALA A 469 -30.86 7.58 -16.24
N ASP A 470 -30.90 6.24 -16.26
CA ASP A 470 -32.08 5.41 -16.01
C ASP A 470 -32.31 5.11 -14.51
N GLY A 471 -31.45 5.62 -13.62
CA GLY A 471 -31.53 5.42 -12.16
C GLY A 471 -30.84 4.16 -11.63
N THR A 472 -30.33 3.28 -12.51
CA THR A 472 -29.58 2.08 -12.11
C THR A 472 -28.20 2.43 -11.53
N GLU A 473 -27.71 1.64 -10.58
CA GLU A 473 -26.37 1.84 -10.01
C GLU A 473 -25.28 1.37 -10.97
N VAL A 474 -24.24 2.17 -11.15
CA VAL A 474 -22.99 1.71 -11.77
C VAL A 474 -22.34 0.69 -10.82
N PRO A 475 -22.05 -0.53 -11.29
CA PRO A 475 -21.41 -1.54 -10.45
C PRO A 475 -20.06 -1.07 -9.93
N VAL A 476 -19.80 -1.33 -8.64
CA VAL A 476 -18.51 -1.08 -7.99
C VAL A 476 -18.05 -2.40 -7.38
N HIS A 477 -16.89 -2.90 -7.83
CA HIS A 477 -16.38 -4.19 -7.34
C HIS A 477 -15.75 -4.03 -5.96
N TRP A 478 -16.16 -4.88 -5.02
CA TRP A 478 -15.80 -4.80 -3.60
C TRP A 478 -14.33 -5.15 -3.30
N ASN A 479 -13.62 -5.79 -4.25
CA ASN A 479 -12.24 -6.26 -4.06
C ASN A 479 -11.42 -6.35 -5.37
N ASP A 480 -11.55 -5.38 -6.29
CA ASP A 480 -10.69 -5.31 -7.48
C ASP A 480 -9.51 -4.38 -7.18
N TYR A 481 -8.30 -4.94 -7.09
CA TYR A 481 -7.12 -4.26 -6.57
C TYR A 481 -5.90 -4.49 -7.47
N THR A 482 -5.02 -3.49 -7.53
CA THR A 482 -3.78 -3.56 -8.30
C THR A 482 -2.83 -4.65 -7.79
N PRO A 483 -2.07 -5.33 -8.67
CA PRO A 483 -1.28 -6.51 -8.31
C PRO A 483 0.11 -6.22 -7.71
N LEU A 484 0.46 -4.95 -7.50
CA LEU A 484 1.77 -4.53 -7.00
C LEU A 484 1.89 -4.75 -5.49
N LEU A 485 3.11 -4.54 -4.94
CA LEU A 485 3.39 -4.69 -3.51
C LEU A 485 2.44 -3.88 -2.62
N ILE A 486 2.08 -2.67 -3.08
CA ILE A 486 1.07 -1.83 -2.46
C ILE A 486 -0.22 -2.00 -3.26
N ALA A 487 -1.19 -2.69 -2.68
CA ALA A 487 -2.49 -2.91 -3.29
C ALA A 487 -3.37 -1.67 -3.08
N LYS A 488 -3.94 -1.13 -4.17
CA LYS A 488 -4.98 -0.09 -4.13
C LYS A 488 -6.16 -0.52 -4.99
N PRO A 489 -7.39 -0.05 -4.72
CA PRO A 489 -8.52 -0.32 -5.60
C PRO A 489 -8.22 0.04 -7.05
N CYS A 490 -8.70 -0.77 -7.98
CA CYS A 490 -8.83 -0.41 -9.38
C CYS A 490 -9.77 0.80 -9.55
N PHE A 491 -9.84 1.38 -10.76
CA PHE A 491 -10.65 2.58 -10.95
C PHE A 491 -12.11 2.20 -10.76
N PHE A 492 -12.85 3.03 -10.04
CA PHE A 492 -14.31 2.88 -9.96
C PHE A 492 -14.96 4.26 -9.93
N GLU A 493 -16.19 4.31 -10.44
CA GLU A 493 -16.98 5.54 -10.46
C GLU A 493 -17.88 5.63 -9.23
N PHE A 494 -18.01 6.83 -8.69
CA PHE A 494 -18.91 7.15 -7.59
C PHE A 494 -19.37 8.60 -7.73
N ASP A 495 -20.49 8.93 -7.06
CA ASP A 495 -20.94 10.31 -6.91
C ASP A 495 -20.52 10.83 -5.55
N ALA A 496 -20.07 12.08 -5.51
CA ALA A 496 -19.80 12.80 -4.26
C ALA A 496 -20.43 14.19 -4.33
N ALA A 497 -21.51 14.38 -3.58
CA ALA A 497 -22.22 15.65 -3.48
C ALA A 497 -21.79 16.41 -2.23
N VAL A 498 -21.60 17.72 -2.32
CA VAL A 498 -21.34 18.55 -1.14
C VAL A 498 -22.55 18.55 -0.23
N ARG A 499 -22.33 18.37 1.08
CA ARG A 499 -23.41 18.20 2.07
C ARG A 499 -24.28 19.44 2.27
N SER A 500 -23.72 20.65 2.12
CA SER A 500 -24.47 21.90 2.17
C SER A 500 -23.75 23.07 1.48
N PRO A 501 -24.46 24.14 1.06
CA PRO A 501 -23.83 25.34 0.51
C PRO A 501 -22.80 25.97 1.46
N GLU A 502 -23.08 26.01 2.76
CA GLU A 502 -22.16 26.57 3.76
C GLU A 502 -20.84 25.80 3.81
N LYS A 503 -20.90 24.47 3.68
CA LYS A 503 -19.70 23.62 3.60
C LYS A 503 -18.92 23.85 2.30
N ALA A 504 -19.60 24.14 1.20
CA ALA A 504 -18.94 24.51 -0.06
C ALA A 504 -18.13 25.81 0.10
N ASP A 505 -18.72 26.84 0.71
CA ASP A 505 -18.06 28.12 0.98
C ASP A 505 -16.88 27.95 1.95
N LEU A 506 -17.05 27.16 3.01
CA LEU A 506 -15.98 26.85 3.95
C LEU A 506 -14.82 26.11 3.27
N MET A 507 -15.10 25.10 2.45
CA MET A 507 -14.05 24.41 1.67
C MET A 507 -13.30 25.35 0.73
N LYS A 508 -14.01 26.29 0.09
CA LYS A 508 -13.38 27.31 -0.75
C LYS A 508 -12.43 28.20 0.05
N ALA A 509 -12.88 28.69 1.21
CA ALA A 509 -12.07 29.53 2.10
C ALA A 509 -10.84 28.79 2.64
N MET A 510 -11.02 27.52 3.07
CA MET A 510 -9.94 26.64 3.50
C MET A 510 -8.91 26.43 2.38
N PHE A 511 -9.38 26.16 1.15
CA PHE A 511 -8.51 26.04 -0.03
C PHE A 511 -7.75 27.35 -0.32
N ASP A 512 -8.41 28.49 -0.25
CA ASP A 512 -7.78 29.79 -0.50
C ASP A 512 -6.74 30.16 0.56
N ALA A 513 -6.90 29.70 1.80
CA ALA A 513 -5.89 29.85 2.84
C ALA A 513 -4.73 28.84 2.68
N ALA A 514 -4.99 27.66 2.12
CA ALA A 514 -3.99 26.60 1.97
C ALA A 514 -3.12 26.74 0.70
N LYS A 515 -3.67 27.34 -0.38
CA LYS A 515 -2.99 27.49 -1.67
C LYS A 515 -1.82 28.48 -1.59
N GLU A 516 -0.76 28.21 -2.36
CA GLU A 516 0.32 29.17 -2.59
C GLU A 516 -0.06 30.08 -3.77
N GLU A 517 0.50 31.29 -3.83
CA GLU A 517 0.24 32.22 -4.94
C GLU A 517 0.63 31.60 -6.30
N GLU A 518 1.83 31.02 -6.39
CA GLU A 518 2.33 30.33 -7.59
C GLU A 518 1.41 29.15 -8.00
N GLU A 519 0.93 28.37 -7.03
CA GLU A 519 -0.01 27.28 -7.29
C GLU A 519 -1.37 27.77 -7.78
N HIS A 520 -1.82 28.92 -7.26
CA HIS A 520 -3.06 29.54 -7.70
C HIS A 520 -2.93 29.98 -9.16
N GLU A 521 -1.82 30.61 -9.52
CA GLU A 521 -1.54 31.02 -10.90
C GLU A 521 -1.46 29.83 -11.86
N GLU A 522 -0.70 28.78 -11.54
CA GLU A 522 -0.62 27.57 -12.36
C GLU A 522 -2.00 26.91 -12.55
N MET A 523 -2.81 26.87 -11.49
CA MET A 523 -4.16 26.30 -11.55
C MET A 523 -5.11 27.14 -12.39
N MET A 524 -5.10 28.46 -12.25
CA MET A 524 -5.92 29.36 -13.05
C MET A 524 -5.52 29.31 -14.53
N MET A 525 -4.23 29.16 -14.82
CA MET A 525 -3.75 28.91 -16.20
C MET A 525 -4.30 27.58 -16.75
N LYS A 526 -4.27 26.50 -15.98
CA LYS A 526 -4.84 25.20 -16.38
C LYS A 526 -6.36 25.23 -16.57
N LEU A 527 -7.07 26.08 -15.83
CA LEU A 527 -8.51 26.25 -15.93
C LEU A 527 -8.93 27.20 -17.07
N GLY A 528 -7.99 27.87 -17.75
CA GLY A 528 -8.29 28.98 -18.68
C GLY A 528 -7.54 29.01 -20.03
N MET A 529 -6.73 28.01 -20.39
CA MET A 529 -6.05 27.94 -21.70
C MET A 529 -6.05 26.53 -22.30
N PRO A 530 -6.16 26.37 -23.64
CA PRO A 530 -5.96 25.09 -24.30
C PRO A 530 -4.48 24.67 -24.22
N ASP A 531 -4.33 23.40 -23.81
CA ASP A 531 -3.20 22.49 -23.68
C ASP A 531 -1.79 22.94 -24.14
N ILE A 532 -0.83 22.88 -23.21
CA ILE A 532 0.61 22.80 -23.49
C ILE A 532 0.92 21.35 -23.85
N ASP A 533 0.53 20.97 -25.07
CA ASP A 533 1.14 19.87 -25.81
C ASP A 533 1.10 20.10 -27.34
N THR A 534 1.03 21.38 -27.76
CA THR A 534 1.33 21.76 -29.14
C THR A 534 2.80 22.19 -29.26
N PRO A 535 3.66 21.40 -29.91
CA PRO A 535 4.99 21.88 -30.26
C PRO A 535 4.85 22.98 -31.30
N ASP A 536 5.39 24.15 -30.99
CA ASP A 536 5.53 25.28 -31.91
C ASP A 536 6.51 24.85 -33.03
N VAL A 537 5.97 24.38 -34.16
CA VAL A 537 6.77 24.00 -35.33
C VAL A 537 7.22 25.26 -36.04
N LYS A 538 8.37 25.80 -35.63
CA LYS A 538 9.24 26.58 -36.53
C LYS A 538 10.43 25.73 -36.97
N LYS A 539 10.32 25.30 -38.23
CA LYS A 539 11.34 24.76 -39.16
C LYS A 539 12.78 24.77 -38.65
N THR A 540 13.29 23.59 -38.30
CA THR A 540 14.62 23.11 -38.73
C THR A 540 14.61 21.58 -38.84
N ASN A 541 15.06 21.09 -39.99
CA ASN A 541 15.28 19.67 -40.27
C ASN A 541 16.30 19.09 -39.28
N THR A 542 15.94 18.08 -38.50
CA THR A 542 16.49 16.71 -38.56
C THR A 542 15.91 15.82 -37.45
N SER A 543 15.72 14.56 -37.81
CA SER A 543 14.97 13.51 -37.13
C SER A 543 15.58 13.02 -35.80
N THR A 544 14.78 12.96 -34.73
CA THR A 544 14.44 11.75 -33.93
C THR A 544 13.56 12.11 -32.71
N LYS A 545 12.39 11.47 -32.56
CA LYS A 545 11.42 11.69 -31.47
C LYS A 545 11.68 10.76 -30.26
N PRO A 546 11.52 11.20 -29.00
CA PRO A 546 11.36 10.31 -27.85
C PRO A 546 9.87 10.00 -27.57
N SER A 547 9.61 8.72 -27.26
CA SER A 547 8.30 8.12 -26.96
C SER A 547 8.03 8.14 -25.45
N VAL A 548 7.24 9.10 -24.94
CA VAL A 548 6.86 9.15 -23.52
C VAL A 548 5.34 9.32 -23.30
N THR A 549 4.61 9.92 -24.23
CA THR A 549 3.14 10.13 -24.13
C THR A 549 2.31 8.85 -24.36
N LEU A 550 2.89 7.80 -24.96
CA LEU A 550 2.18 6.54 -25.23
C LEU A 550 1.93 5.68 -23.98
N GLY A 551 2.66 5.88 -22.88
CA GLY A 551 2.55 5.01 -21.69
C GLY A 551 1.21 5.13 -20.96
N PHE A 552 0.76 6.36 -20.72
CA PHE A 552 -0.50 6.64 -20.00
C PHE A 552 -1.75 6.25 -20.81
N LEU A 553 -1.74 6.51 -22.12
CA LEU A 553 -2.84 6.12 -23.01
C LEU A 553 -2.93 4.61 -23.19
N ARG A 554 -1.79 3.91 -23.15
CA ARG A 554 -1.72 2.45 -23.20
C ARG A 554 -2.24 1.81 -21.92
N GLN A 555 -1.96 2.40 -20.75
CA GLN A 555 -2.52 1.94 -19.48
C GLN A 555 -4.04 2.09 -19.43
N ARG A 556 -4.61 3.22 -19.88
CA ARG A 556 -6.08 3.37 -19.99
C ARG A 556 -6.71 2.32 -20.91
N LYS A 557 -6.02 1.95 -21.99
CA LYS A 557 -6.49 0.93 -22.93
C LYS A 557 -6.36 -0.49 -22.36
N GLU A 558 -5.25 -0.80 -21.71
CA GLU A 558 -5.02 -2.10 -21.07
C GLU A 558 -5.95 -2.32 -19.85
N GLU A 559 -6.25 -1.26 -19.08
CA GLU A 559 -7.26 -1.26 -18.02
C GLU A 559 -8.68 -1.43 -18.60
N GLY A 560 -9.01 -0.75 -19.70
CA GLY A 560 -10.29 -0.95 -20.42
C GLY A 560 -10.45 -2.34 -21.08
N ASP A 561 -9.34 -2.97 -21.49
CA ASP A 561 -9.35 -4.34 -22.03
C ASP A 561 -9.44 -5.40 -20.90
N LYS A 562 -8.96 -5.09 -19.69
CA LYS A 562 -9.18 -5.91 -18.47
C LYS A 562 -10.65 -5.88 -18.04
N GLU A 563 -11.28 -4.70 -18.04
CA GLU A 563 -12.72 -4.49 -17.78
C GLU A 563 -13.60 -5.40 -18.65
N LYS A 564 -13.24 -5.55 -19.93
CA LYS A 564 -13.98 -6.41 -20.87
C LYS A 564 -13.89 -7.90 -20.54
N ARG A 565 -12.75 -8.37 -20.02
CA ARG A 565 -12.57 -9.78 -19.59
C ARG A 565 -13.28 -10.08 -18.28
N TYR A 566 -13.40 -9.10 -17.38
CA TYR A 566 -14.11 -9.29 -16.11
C TYR A 566 -15.60 -9.59 -16.31
N ARG A 567 -16.26 -8.87 -17.23
CA ARG A 567 -17.65 -9.16 -17.63
C ARG A 567 -17.86 -10.58 -18.15
N GLU A 568 -16.82 -11.21 -18.67
CA GLU A 568 -16.89 -12.57 -19.22
C GLU A 568 -16.63 -13.65 -18.16
N HIS A 569 -15.87 -13.34 -17.09
CA HIS A 569 -15.41 -14.31 -16.07
C HIS A 569 -16.32 -14.42 -14.83
N GLU A 570 -17.16 -13.41 -14.56
CA GLU A 570 -18.15 -13.44 -13.47
C GLU A 570 -19.28 -14.47 -13.66
N ARG A 571 -19.34 -15.12 -14.84
CA ARG A 571 -20.32 -16.19 -15.12
C ARG A 571 -20.07 -17.50 -14.34
N ASP A 572 -18.88 -17.69 -13.75
CA ASP A 572 -18.44 -19.02 -13.31
C ASP A 572 -18.04 -19.16 -11.82
N ILE A 573 -18.42 -18.23 -10.92
CA ILE A 573 -18.05 -18.33 -9.48
C ILE A 573 -19.27 -18.68 -8.58
N PRO A 574 -19.38 -19.89 -8.02
CA PRO A 574 -20.41 -20.24 -7.04
C PRO A 574 -20.04 -19.69 -5.64
N GLY A 575 -20.95 -18.95 -5.00
CA GLY A 575 -20.85 -18.59 -3.58
C GLY A 575 -21.06 -17.11 -3.20
N CYS A 576 -21.40 -16.24 -4.16
CA CYS A 576 -21.72 -14.84 -3.87
C CYS A 576 -23.15 -14.69 -3.28
N PRO A 577 -23.35 -14.09 -2.09
CA PRO A 577 -24.67 -13.75 -1.60
C PRO A 577 -25.18 -12.52 -2.37
N GLY A 578 -25.76 -12.78 -3.53
CA GLY A 578 -26.26 -11.76 -4.46
C GLY A 578 -26.47 -12.34 -5.84
N ARG A 579 -27.40 -13.30 -5.97
CA ARG A 579 -27.86 -13.75 -7.30
C ARG A 579 -28.71 -12.65 -7.91
N TRP A 580 -28.19 -11.95 -8.92
CA TRP A 580 -29.01 -11.17 -9.84
C TRP A 580 -29.46 -12.06 -11.00
N ALA A 581 -30.71 -11.91 -11.40
CA ALA A 581 -31.39 -12.72 -12.41
C ALA A 581 -30.65 -12.74 -13.76
N THR A 582 -30.80 -13.84 -14.49
CA THR A 582 -30.13 -14.07 -15.77
C THR A 582 -30.97 -13.58 -16.95
N GLU A 583 -30.35 -13.30 -18.11
CA GLU A 583 -31.05 -13.05 -19.38
C GLU A 583 -31.93 -14.24 -19.83
N SER A 584 -31.77 -15.44 -19.24
CA SER A 584 -32.66 -16.58 -19.46
C SER A 584 -33.98 -16.54 -18.66
N ASP A 585 -34.14 -15.59 -17.72
CA ASP A 585 -35.37 -15.40 -16.96
C ASP A 585 -36.35 -14.42 -17.65
N VAL A 586 -35.95 -13.86 -18.80
CA VAL A 586 -36.76 -12.92 -19.61
C VAL A 586 -37.57 -13.65 -20.70
N ASP A 587 -37.33 -14.93 -20.95
CA ASP A 587 -37.99 -15.72 -22.01
C ASP A 587 -39.10 -16.67 -21.52
N SER A 588 -39.38 -16.73 -20.21
CA SER A 588 -40.57 -17.42 -19.70
C SER A 588 -41.63 -16.40 -19.32
N GLY A 589 -42.37 -15.92 -20.34
CA GLY A 589 -43.47 -14.98 -20.16
C GLY A 589 -44.43 -15.40 -19.04
N ASN A 590 -44.33 -14.71 -17.90
CA ASN A 590 -45.32 -14.77 -16.85
C ASN A 590 -45.48 -13.38 -16.24
N GLU A 591 -46.51 -12.68 -16.70
CA GLU A 591 -47.00 -11.43 -16.11
C GLU A 591 -47.51 -11.73 -14.69
N LYS A 592 -46.75 -11.32 -13.66
CA LYS A 592 -47.21 -10.70 -12.41
C LYS A 592 -46.04 -10.53 -11.43
N GLY A 593 -45.89 -9.31 -10.94
CA GLY A 593 -44.88 -8.94 -9.96
C GLY A 593 -45.15 -9.47 -8.55
N TYR A 594 -44.13 -9.29 -7.70
CA TYR A 594 -44.00 -9.65 -6.29
C TYR A 594 -43.75 -11.14 -5.97
N VAL A 595 -42.71 -11.37 -5.17
CA VAL A 595 -42.59 -12.56 -4.30
C VAL A 595 -42.23 -12.05 -2.90
N ASP A 596 -43.10 -12.41 -1.95
CA ASP A 596 -43.14 -12.01 -0.55
C ASP A 596 -41.95 -12.45 0.30
N ASP A 597 -41.66 -11.64 1.32
CA ASP A 597 -40.94 -11.99 2.55
C ASP A 597 -41.75 -13.04 3.34
N ASP A 598 -41.42 -14.32 3.21
CA ASP A 598 -41.55 -15.31 4.30
C ASP A 598 -41.09 -16.72 3.86
N SER A 599 -39.93 -17.16 4.37
CA SER A 599 -39.70 -18.57 4.73
C SER A 599 -38.36 -18.75 5.48
N CYS A 600 -38.32 -18.17 6.68
CA CYS A 600 -37.49 -18.71 7.76
C CYS A 600 -38.12 -20.03 8.26
N SER A 601 -37.50 -21.19 8.02
CA SER A 601 -37.44 -22.28 9.00
C SER A 601 -36.61 -23.47 8.48
N GLY A 602 -35.59 -23.85 9.26
CA GLY A 602 -34.76 -25.02 8.95
C GLY A 602 -33.64 -25.28 9.95
N ARG A 603 -33.88 -25.08 11.26
CA ARG A 603 -33.02 -25.66 12.31
C ARG A 603 -33.36 -27.14 12.43
N SER A 604 -32.35 -28.01 12.37
CA SER A 604 -32.41 -29.31 13.03
C SER A 604 -31.16 -29.50 13.90
N SER A 605 -31.39 -29.51 15.21
CA SER A 605 -30.45 -29.99 16.22
C SER A 605 -30.58 -31.51 16.35
N PRO A 606 -29.50 -32.26 16.64
CA PRO A 606 -29.61 -33.66 17.04
C PRO A 606 -29.71 -33.76 18.57
N THR A 607 -30.62 -34.59 19.08
CA THR A 607 -30.51 -35.09 20.45
C THR A 607 -30.91 -36.57 20.52
N MET A 608 -30.12 -37.26 21.33
CA MET A 608 -29.93 -38.69 21.56
C MET A 608 -31.18 -39.52 21.91
N LEU A 609 -31.09 -40.85 21.68
CA LEU A 609 -31.08 -41.93 22.71
C LEU A 609 -31.29 -43.32 22.05
N PRO A 610 -30.99 -44.45 22.72
CA PRO A 610 -30.30 -44.63 24.00
C PRO A 610 -28.82 -45.03 23.87
#